data_AF-A0ABD1D4D4-F1
#
_entry.id   AF-A0ABD1D4D4-F1
#
_cell.length_a   1.000
_cell.length_b   1.000
_cell.length_c   1.000
_cell.angle_alpha   90.00
_cell.angle_beta   90.00
_cell.angle_gamma   90.00
#
_symmetry.space_group_name_H-M   'P 1'
#
loop_
_entity.id
_entity.type
_entity.pdbx_description
1 polymer ?
#
loop_
_entity_poly.entity_id
_entity_poly.type
_entity_poly.pdbx_seq_one_letter_code
_entity_poly.pdbx_strand_id
1 'polypeptide(L)'
;MKVLILVLCCLSACLADYSKQEIKAVMKAGKQCMKELSIPNDDDVIERVLYNRGAKQTDMEYMVCAMKKLELMDSEGNILPEPIVQFLADKYDTDKVRRLVTKCVKQKGDVLERTWKYYQCFFNQMDFEL
;
A
#
# COMPACT_ATOMS: atom_id res chain seq x y z
N MET A 1 24.79 49.18 4.03
CA MET A 1 23.50 49.26 3.31
C MET A 1 22.78 47.94 3.52
N LYS A 2 21.67 48.00 4.27
CA LYS A 2 20.82 46.86 4.62
C LYS A 2 20.04 46.44 3.37
N VAL A 3 20.15 45.19 2.95
CA VAL A 3 19.14 44.56 2.09
C VAL A 3 18.71 43.28 2.77
N LEU A 4 17.73 43.44 3.66
CA LEU A 4 16.78 42.38 4.01
C LEU A 4 16.03 42.03 2.72
N ILE A 5 16.17 40.81 2.23
CA ILE A 5 15.14 40.18 1.40
C ILE A 5 14.76 38.88 2.08
N LEU A 6 13.60 38.96 2.76
CA LEU A 6 12.71 37.86 3.04
C LEU A 6 12.55 37.00 1.77
N VAL A 7 13.03 35.76 1.81
CA VAL A 7 12.45 34.69 0.99
C VAL A 7 11.78 33.70 1.94
N LEU A 8 10.56 34.12 2.25
CA LEU A 8 9.48 33.38 2.86
C LEU A 8 9.12 32.17 1.96
N CYS A 9 8.90 31.02 2.57
CA CYS A 9 8.20 29.85 2.04
C CYS A 9 8.83 29.10 0.84
N CYS A 10 9.75 28.19 1.14
CA CYS A 10 9.73 26.85 0.51
C CYS A 10 9.17 25.82 1.50
N LEU A 11 7.99 26.11 2.06
CA LEU A 11 7.06 25.07 2.50
C LEU A 11 6.42 24.52 1.23
N SER A 12 6.89 23.38 0.72
CA SER A 12 6.10 22.37 -0.01
C SER A 12 7.01 21.54 -0.93
N ALA A 13 7.60 20.50 -0.36
CA ALA A 13 7.57 19.15 -0.91
C ALA A 13 8.40 18.24 0.00
N CYS A 14 7.92 18.01 1.22
CA CYS A 14 8.10 16.67 1.76
C CYS A 14 7.16 15.77 0.94
N LEU A 15 7.49 15.54 -0.33
CA LEU A 15 7.03 14.33 -0.98
C LEU A 15 7.67 13.23 -0.14
N ALA A 16 6.84 12.48 0.57
CA ALA A 16 7.28 11.26 1.20
C ALA A 16 7.80 10.35 0.08
N ASP A 17 9.09 10.49 -0.22
CA ASP A 17 9.85 9.64 -1.10
C ASP A 17 9.77 8.27 -0.42
N TYR A 18 8.83 7.43 -0.85
CA TYR A 18 9.03 6.00 -0.72
C TYR A 18 10.46 5.71 -1.19
N SER A 19 11.14 4.72 -0.63
CA SER A 19 12.42 4.35 -1.22
C SER A 19 12.16 4.07 -2.70
N LYS A 20 12.90 4.73 -3.60
CA LYS A 20 12.65 4.63 -5.06
C LYS A 20 12.63 3.17 -5.55
N GLN A 21 13.20 2.26 -4.76
CA GLN A 21 13.21 0.82 -4.96
C GLN A 21 11.87 0.16 -4.60
N GLU A 22 11.23 0.52 -3.49
CA GLU A 22 9.93 -0.05 -3.08
C GLU A 22 8.79 0.36 -4.03
N ILE A 23 8.71 1.64 -4.44
CA ILE A 23 7.75 2.05 -5.48
C ILE A 23 7.97 1.23 -6.75
N LYS A 24 9.23 1.07 -7.17
CA LYS A 24 9.54 0.35 -8.40
C LYS A 24 9.11 -1.13 -8.30
N ALA A 25 9.30 -1.75 -7.14
CA ALA A 25 8.83 -3.11 -6.87
C ALA A 25 7.30 -3.20 -6.92
N VAL A 26 6.58 -2.30 -6.22
CA VAL A 26 5.11 -2.23 -6.24
C VAL A 26 4.57 -2.03 -7.64
N MET A 27 5.09 -1.05 -8.38
CA MET A 27 4.63 -0.75 -9.73
C MET A 27 4.95 -1.90 -10.71
N LYS A 28 6.09 -2.58 -10.54
CA LYS A 28 6.43 -3.77 -11.35
C LYS A 28 5.48 -4.92 -11.05
N ALA A 29 5.25 -5.24 -9.77
CA ALA A 29 4.34 -6.29 -9.34
C ALA A 29 2.90 -5.99 -9.81
N GLY A 30 2.43 -4.76 -9.63
CA GLY A 30 1.12 -4.30 -10.07
C GLY A 30 0.91 -4.48 -11.57
N LYS A 31 1.84 -3.99 -12.41
CA LYS A 31 1.76 -4.17 -13.86
C LYS A 31 1.78 -5.64 -14.29
N GLN A 32 2.56 -6.49 -13.61
CA GLN A 32 2.56 -7.92 -13.87
C GLN A 32 1.21 -8.56 -13.52
N CYS A 33 0.61 -8.16 -12.41
CA CYS A 33 -0.70 -8.66 -11.99
C CYS A 33 -1.84 -8.21 -12.92
N MET A 34 -1.81 -6.97 -13.40
CA MET A 34 -2.75 -6.53 -14.43
C MET A 34 -2.66 -7.43 -15.67
N LYS A 35 -1.44 -7.73 -16.13
CA LYS A 35 -1.22 -8.63 -17.27
C LYS A 35 -1.72 -10.05 -17.00
N GLU A 36 -1.39 -10.63 -15.86
CA GLU A 36 -1.76 -12.01 -15.50
C GLU A 36 -3.28 -12.18 -15.33
N LEU A 37 -3.95 -11.17 -14.81
CA LEU A 37 -5.40 -11.15 -14.60
C LEU A 37 -6.18 -10.59 -15.80
N SER A 38 -5.49 -10.25 -16.90
CA SER A 38 -6.07 -9.63 -18.08
C SER A 38 -6.86 -8.35 -17.79
N ILE A 39 -6.43 -7.58 -16.79
CA ILE A 39 -6.98 -6.26 -16.49
C ILE A 39 -6.50 -5.29 -17.59
N PRO A 40 -7.40 -4.50 -18.20
CA PRO A 40 -7.03 -3.51 -19.22
C PRO A 40 -5.96 -2.53 -18.72
N ASN A 41 -5.00 -2.17 -19.59
CA ASN A 41 -3.90 -1.27 -19.21
C ASN A 41 -4.36 0.16 -18.86
N ASP A 42 -5.57 0.54 -19.28
CA ASP A 42 -6.23 1.81 -18.99
C ASP A 42 -7.12 1.78 -17.74
N ASP A 43 -7.24 0.63 -17.06
CA ASP A 43 -7.92 0.52 -15.77
C ASP A 43 -7.08 1.15 -14.63
N ASP A 44 -7.74 1.85 -13.71
CA ASP A 44 -7.11 2.53 -12.58
C ASP A 44 -6.96 1.67 -11.31
N VAL A 45 -7.03 0.33 -11.40
CA VAL A 45 -6.96 -0.60 -10.25
C VAL A 45 -5.76 -0.35 -9.34
N ILE A 46 -4.60 0.01 -9.91
CA ILE A 46 -3.39 0.32 -9.13
C ILE A 46 -3.68 1.50 -8.21
N GLU A 47 -4.28 2.58 -8.72
CA GLU A 47 -4.58 3.78 -7.95
C GLU A 47 -5.71 3.55 -6.96
N ARG A 48 -6.78 2.85 -7.38
CA ARG A 48 -7.92 2.51 -6.51
C ARG A 48 -7.44 1.77 -5.26
N VAL A 49 -6.58 0.75 -5.43
CA VAL A 49 -6.08 -0.10 -4.34
C VAL A 49 -4.96 0.58 -3.54
N LEU A 50 -3.97 1.19 -4.20
CA LEU A 50 -2.80 1.74 -3.48
C LEU A 50 -3.18 2.96 -2.63
N TYR A 51 -4.07 3.81 -3.12
CA TYR A 51 -4.44 5.07 -2.48
C TYR A 51 -5.84 5.07 -1.87
N ASN A 52 -6.52 3.93 -1.86
CA ASN A 52 -7.90 3.80 -1.42
C ASN A 52 -8.88 4.79 -2.06
N ARG A 53 -8.73 5.00 -3.38
CA ARG A 53 -9.57 5.90 -4.18
C ARG A 53 -10.73 5.17 -4.83
N GLY A 54 -11.57 4.53 -4.00
CA GLY A 54 -12.73 3.78 -4.48
C GLY A 54 -12.43 2.33 -4.85
N ALA A 55 -11.50 1.69 -4.14
CA ALA A 55 -11.28 0.25 -4.22
C ALA A 55 -12.59 -0.54 -3.99
N LYS A 56 -12.75 -1.61 -4.76
CA LYS A 56 -13.90 -2.51 -4.71
C LYS A 56 -13.46 -3.90 -4.29
N GLN A 57 -14.40 -4.71 -3.84
CA GLN A 57 -14.13 -6.12 -3.52
C GLN A 57 -13.60 -6.90 -4.74
N THR A 58 -14.01 -6.52 -5.96
CA THR A 58 -13.52 -7.10 -7.21
C THR A 58 -12.03 -6.82 -7.47
N ASP A 59 -11.46 -5.80 -6.83
CA ASP A 59 -10.04 -5.46 -6.98
C ASP A 59 -9.12 -6.39 -6.16
N MET A 60 -9.68 -7.27 -5.33
CA MET A 60 -8.89 -8.11 -4.42
C MET A 60 -8.11 -9.22 -5.13
N GLU A 61 -8.53 -9.64 -6.32
CA GLU A 61 -7.71 -10.54 -7.14
C GLU A 61 -6.37 -9.88 -7.50
N TYR A 62 -6.42 -8.61 -7.90
CA TYR A 62 -5.24 -7.80 -8.16
C TYR A 62 -4.40 -7.62 -6.89
N MET A 63 -5.02 -7.28 -5.75
CA MET A 63 -4.31 -7.10 -4.49
C MET A 63 -3.61 -8.39 -4.02
N VAL A 64 -4.31 -9.54 -4.06
CA VAL A 64 -3.75 -10.84 -3.71
C VAL A 64 -2.55 -11.18 -4.60
N CYS A 65 -2.68 -10.97 -5.92
CA CYS A 65 -1.58 -11.17 -6.85
C CYS A 65 -0.37 -10.28 -6.49
N ALA A 66 -0.59 -8.99 -6.25
CA ALA A 66 0.47 -8.05 -5.93
C ALA A 66 1.17 -8.40 -4.60
N MET A 67 0.39 -8.72 -3.56
CA MET A 67 0.92 -9.11 -2.25
C MET A 67 1.75 -10.40 -2.33
N LYS A 68 1.33 -11.39 -3.11
CA LYS A 68 2.12 -12.61 -3.32
C LYS A 68 3.44 -12.33 -4.03
N LYS A 69 3.45 -11.49 -5.06
CA LYS A 69 4.67 -11.11 -5.78
C LYS A 69 5.65 -10.27 -4.95
N LEU A 70 5.13 -9.54 -3.98
CA LEU A 70 5.91 -8.75 -3.01
C LEU A 70 6.26 -9.55 -1.76
N GLU A 71 5.92 -10.85 -1.70
CA GLU A 71 6.16 -11.72 -0.54
C GLU A 71 5.52 -11.20 0.77
N LEU A 72 4.44 -10.44 0.63
CA LEU A 72 3.59 -9.94 1.73
C LEU A 72 2.45 -10.90 2.07
N MET A 73 2.25 -11.90 1.22
CA MET A 73 1.27 -12.96 1.36
C MET A 73 1.91 -14.27 0.89
N ASP A 74 1.70 -15.35 1.63
CA ASP A 74 2.21 -16.67 1.25
C ASP A 74 1.39 -17.34 0.13
N SER A 75 1.81 -18.52 -0.30
CA SER A 75 1.12 -19.29 -1.35
C SER A 75 -0.32 -19.68 -0.99
N GLU A 76 -0.61 -19.87 0.30
CA GLU A 76 -1.91 -20.25 0.84
C GLU A 76 -2.87 -19.05 0.98
N GLY A 77 -2.37 -17.84 0.77
CA GLY A 77 -3.14 -16.61 0.90
C GLY A 77 -3.23 -16.10 2.33
N ASN A 78 -2.28 -16.45 3.19
CA ASN A 78 -2.12 -15.83 4.51
C ASN A 78 -1.28 -14.57 4.37
N ILE A 79 -1.81 -13.47 4.90
CA ILE A 79 -1.13 -12.18 4.94
C ILE A 79 -0.02 -12.26 5.99
N LEU A 80 1.19 -11.86 5.62
CA LEU A 80 2.38 -11.96 6.46
C LEU A 80 2.64 -10.63 7.17
N PRO A 81 2.43 -10.53 8.50
CA PRO A 81 2.55 -9.25 9.21
C PRO A 81 3.94 -8.64 9.14
N GLU A 82 4.98 -9.45 9.40
CA GLU A 82 6.35 -8.95 9.51
C GLU A 82 6.89 -8.39 8.19
N PRO A 83 6.73 -9.08 7.04
CA PRO A 83 7.07 -8.50 5.74
C PRO A 83 6.36 -7.17 5.46
N ILE A 84 5.08 -7.03 5.82
CA ILE A 84 4.34 -5.77 5.62
C ILE A 84 4.89 -4.66 6.51
N VAL A 85 5.23 -4.97 7.77
CA VAL A 85 5.83 -3.99 8.68
C VAL A 85 7.16 -3.50 8.14
N GLN A 86 8.02 -4.41 7.66
CA GLN A 86 9.31 -4.07 7.06
C GLN A 86 9.12 -3.24 5.79
N PHE A 87 8.19 -3.65 4.92
CA PHE A 87 7.87 -2.96 3.67
C PHE A 87 7.37 -1.52 3.85
N LEU A 88 6.81 -1.20 5.02
CA LEU A 88 6.28 0.13 5.33
C LEU A 88 7.18 0.93 6.29
N ALA A 89 8.24 0.32 6.85
CA ALA A 89 9.09 0.91 7.87
C ALA A 89 9.94 2.09 7.36
N ASP A 90 10.24 2.12 6.06
CA ASP A 90 11.00 3.21 5.43
C ASP A 90 10.22 4.55 5.45
N LYS A 91 8.88 4.48 5.46
CA LYS A 91 8.00 5.65 5.36
C LYS A 91 7.24 5.95 6.64
N TYR A 92 6.93 4.92 7.42
CA TYR A 92 6.04 5.02 8.58
C TYR A 92 6.70 4.51 9.84
N ASP A 93 6.25 5.04 10.98
CA ASP A 93 6.65 4.55 12.29
C ASP A 93 6.35 3.04 12.41
N THR A 94 7.42 2.26 12.59
CA THR A 94 7.36 0.79 12.58
C THR A 94 6.39 0.25 13.63
N ASP A 95 6.32 0.88 14.81
CA ASP A 95 5.43 0.43 15.88
C ASP A 95 3.97 0.75 15.59
N LYS A 96 3.66 1.90 14.98
CA LYS A 96 2.32 2.22 14.48
C LYS A 96 1.88 1.23 13.41
N VAL A 97 2.73 0.97 12.40
CA VAL A 97 2.44 -0.01 11.34
C VAL A 97 2.21 -1.39 11.94
N ARG A 98 3.10 -1.84 12.83
CA ARG A 98 3.01 -3.15 13.48
C ARG A 98 1.70 -3.32 14.24
N ARG A 99 1.28 -2.31 15.01
CA ARG A 99 0.00 -2.33 15.71
C ARG A 99 -1.17 -2.42 14.73
N LEU A 100 -1.17 -1.61 13.66
CA LEU A 100 -2.21 -1.62 12.64
C LEU A 100 -2.32 -2.98 11.93
N VAL A 101 -1.20 -3.50 11.42
CA VAL A 101 -1.16 -4.78 10.70
C VAL A 101 -1.58 -5.93 11.62
N THR A 102 -1.09 -5.98 12.86
CA THR A 102 -1.44 -7.03 13.83
C THR A 102 -2.94 -7.00 14.17
N LYS A 103 -3.51 -5.79 14.28
CA LYS A 103 -4.94 -5.61 14.51
C LYS A 103 -5.77 -6.11 13.33
N CYS A 104 -5.32 -5.85 12.10
CA CYS A 104 -6.11 -6.10 10.90
C CYS A 104 -5.90 -7.47 10.26
N VAL A 105 -4.81 -8.18 10.53
CA VAL A 105 -4.48 -9.44 9.83
C VAL A 105 -5.41 -10.61 10.15
N LYS A 106 -6.07 -10.60 11.32
CA LYS A 106 -6.91 -11.71 11.82
C LYS A 106 -8.32 -11.70 11.22
N GLN A 107 -8.42 -11.71 9.90
CA GLN A 107 -9.71 -11.77 9.18
C GLN A 107 -10.14 -13.19 8.88
N LYS A 108 -11.46 -13.41 8.79
CA LYS A 108 -12.08 -14.69 8.46
C LYS A 108 -12.71 -14.65 7.07
N GLY A 109 -12.75 -15.80 6.40
CA GLY A 109 -13.31 -15.96 5.05
C GLY A 109 -12.36 -16.72 4.13
N ASP A 110 -12.73 -16.81 2.86
CA ASP A 110 -11.79 -17.21 1.79
C ASP A 110 -10.70 -16.15 1.57
N VAL A 111 -9.74 -16.42 0.68
CA VAL A 111 -8.59 -15.52 0.45
C VAL A 111 -9.04 -14.12 0.01
N LEU A 112 -10.01 -14.01 -0.90
CA LEU A 112 -10.47 -12.72 -1.41
C LEU A 112 -11.28 -11.96 -0.36
N GLU A 113 -12.17 -12.65 0.36
CA GLU A 113 -12.96 -12.08 1.44
C GLU A 113 -12.07 -11.59 2.59
N ARG A 114 -11.08 -12.39 3.00
CA ARG A 114 -10.11 -11.99 4.03
C ARG A 114 -9.28 -10.80 3.58
N THR A 115 -8.84 -10.79 2.32
CA THR A 115 -8.06 -9.68 1.76
C THR A 115 -8.88 -8.40 1.72
N TRP A 116 -10.15 -8.48 1.33
CA TRP A 116 -11.07 -7.34 1.38
C TRP A 116 -11.26 -6.80 2.80
N LYS A 117 -11.53 -7.68 3.76
CA LYS A 117 -11.69 -7.29 5.17
C LYS A 117 -10.40 -6.71 5.76
N TYR A 118 -9.26 -7.27 5.38
CA TYR A 118 -7.95 -6.77 5.80
C TYR A 118 -7.73 -5.35 5.26
N TYR A 119 -7.97 -5.18 3.96
CA TYR A 119 -7.86 -3.90 3.26
C TYR A 119 -8.76 -2.83 3.91
N GLN A 120 -10.04 -3.14 4.11
CA GLN A 120 -10.97 -2.23 4.78
C GLN A 120 -10.52 -1.90 6.21
N CYS A 121 -10.12 -2.90 6.99
CA CYS A 121 -9.59 -2.66 8.33
C CYS A 121 -8.38 -1.76 8.31
N PHE A 122 -7.41 -2.02 7.42
CA PHE A 122 -6.17 -1.27 7.33
C PHE A 122 -6.44 0.21 7.06
N PHE A 123 -7.16 0.54 5.99
CA PHE A 123 -7.42 1.93 5.63
C PHE A 123 -8.40 2.65 6.57
N ASN A 124 -9.34 1.94 7.21
CA ASN A 124 -10.23 2.56 8.20
C ASN A 124 -9.55 2.86 9.53
N GLN A 125 -8.45 2.17 9.84
CA GLN A 125 -7.72 2.29 11.11
C GLN A 125 -6.39 3.03 10.96
N MET A 126 -5.94 3.25 9.74
CA MET A 126 -4.73 4.00 9.44
C MET A 126 -4.94 5.47 9.81
N ASP A 127 -4.10 5.96 10.72
CA ASP A 127 -4.15 7.31 11.29
C ASP A 127 -2.91 8.15 10.91
N PHE A 128 -2.13 7.68 9.94
CA PHE A 128 -0.93 8.33 9.41
C PHE A 128 -1.13 8.70 7.93
N GLU A 129 -0.61 9.87 7.54
CA GLU A 129 -0.82 10.46 6.20
C GLU A 129 -0.12 9.64 5.09
N LEU A 130 -0.83 9.40 3.97
CA LEU A 130 -0.28 8.76 2.76
C LEU A 130 0.53 9.72 1.91
#